data_AF-A0A550HBM9-F1
#
_entry.id   AF-A0A550HBM9-F1
#
_cell.length_a   1.000
_cell.length_b   1.000
_cell.length_c   1.000
_cell.angle_alpha   90.00
_cell.angle_beta   90.00
_cell.angle_gamma   90.00
#
_symmetry.space_group_name_H-M   'P 1'
#
loop_
_entity.id
_entity.type
_entity.pdbx_description
1 polymer ?
#
loop_
_entity_poly.entity_id
_entity_poly.type
_entity_poly.pdbx_seq_one_letter_code
_entity_poly.pdbx_strand_id
1 'polypeptide(L)'
;MTNATRVPLLIVGGGIGGMAAALAAARAGQQVRLLERAPAFTEIGAGLQVGPNAIRVLAGLGLYPQIEKVAVFPERGVFMDAVTGRHLTALDLGSGFRERYGAPYAVMHRSDLLDILLQACRDSDLVTLENGKEVTEVSAPASGAVHVICADGSAYETEFLIGADGLNSAVRPLVVQDELVCSGYAAYRGTIPVGDAAEHIDGSSVVLWIGPGLHMIQYPIRRGELRNTVAVFRSDAFARGEDDWGGPDELDARFAGTCNQVRRGVQLVDRSRHWKTYDRDPADRFTAGRVALLGDAAHPMLQYLGQGACQALEDAEALGRLLGRHCGDYGRVLAAYEQERVPRATGVQRTARSWGEIWHTDGIGKTLRDHIFTGRAVDDYTHTDWLYLPSAV
;
A
#
# COMPACT_ATOMS: atom_id res chain seq x y z
N MET A 1 -26.59 25.42 15.65
CA MET A 1 -25.59 24.66 16.42
C MET A 1 -25.92 23.19 16.23
N THR A 2 -25.28 22.54 15.28
CA THR A 2 -25.40 21.08 15.08
C THR A 2 -24.86 20.40 16.33
N ASN A 3 -25.62 19.47 16.91
CA ASN A 3 -25.24 18.76 18.13
C ASN A 3 -24.14 17.75 17.74
N ALA A 4 -22.87 18.13 17.89
CA ALA A 4 -21.75 17.31 17.48
C ALA A 4 -21.59 16.09 18.39
N THR A 5 -21.33 14.92 17.80
CA THR A 5 -21.09 13.69 18.56
C THR A 5 -19.68 13.72 19.12
N ARG A 6 -19.55 13.66 20.45
CA ARG A 6 -18.25 13.58 21.11
C ARG A 6 -17.72 12.16 21.09
N VAL A 7 -16.48 11.99 20.63
CA VAL A 7 -15.78 10.71 20.54
C VAL A 7 -14.36 10.83 21.09
N PRO A 8 -13.83 9.82 21.81
CA PRO A 8 -12.47 9.90 22.34
C PRO A 8 -11.39 9.87 21.24
N LEU A 9 -11.57 8.97 20.27
CA LEU A 9 -10.67 8.76 19.14
C LEU A 9 -11.50 8.55 17.87
N LEU A 10 -11.22 9.37 16.86
CA LEU A 10 -11.86 9.31 15.54
C LEU A 10 -10.83 8.94 14.48
N ILE A 11 -11.18 8.01 13.60
CA ILE A 11 -10.40 7.63 12.43
C ILE A 11 -11.22 7.99 11.18
N VAL A 12 -10.60 8.68 10.24
CA VAL A 12 -11.22 9.04 8.96
C VAL A 12 -10.55 8.23 7.86
N GLY A 13 -11.31 7.35 7.21
CA GLY A 13 -10.85 6.40 6.19
C GLY A 13 -10.94 4.95 6.64
N GLY A 14 -11.74 4.14 5.94
CA GLY A 14 -12.01 2.72 6.19
C GLY A 14 -11.27 1.74 5.29
N GLY A 15 -10.15 2.16 4.70
CA GLY A 15 -9.23 1.25 4.00
C GLY A 15 -8.41 0.38 4.96
N ILE A 16 -7.47 -0.40 4.41
CA ILE A 16 -6.59 -1.31 5.18
C ILE A 16 -5.93 -0.62 6.38
N GLY A 17 -5.35 0.56 6.17
CA GLY A 17 -4.65 1.31 7.22
C GLY A 17 -5.58 1.75 8.36
N GLY A 18 -6.73 2.35 8.02
CA GLY A 18 -7.70 2.81 9.01
C GLY A 18 -8.33 1.67 9.81
N MET A 19 -8.68 0.55 9.15
CA MET A 19 -9.19 -0.63 9.83
C MET A 19 -8.16 -1.28 10.76
N ALA A 20 -6.91 -1.38 10.31
CA ALA A 20 -5.83 -1.88 11.14
C ALA A 20 -5.58 -0.97 12.36
N ALA A 21 -5.61 0.36 12.16
CA ALA A 21 -5.46 1.33 13.23
C ALA A 21 -6.60 1.26 14.24
N ALA A 22 -7.84 1.08 13.78
CA ALA A 22 -9.00 0.89 14.65
C ALA A 22 -8.85 -0.35 15.53
N LEU A 23 -8.47 -1.49 14.93
CA LEU A 23 -8.25 -2.73 15.65
C LEU A 23 -7.08 -2.62 16.65
N ALA A 24 -5.97 -2.00 16.23
CA ALA A 24 -4.80 -1.81 17.08
C ALA A 24 -5.10 -0.90 18.28
N ALA A 25 -5.81 0.21 18.07
CA ALA A 25 -6.24 1.12 19.13
C ALA A 25 -7.27 0.47 20.08
N ALA A 26 -8.21 -0.31 19.55
CA ALA A 26 -9.16 -1.08 20.37
C ALA A 26 -8.45 -2.09 21.28
N ARG A 27 -7.41 -2.79 20.77
CA ARG A 27 -6.58 -3.68 21.58
C ARG A 27 -5.76 -2.96 22.64
N ALA A 28 -5.48 -1.67 22.43
CA ALA A 28 -4.91 -0.79 23.44
C ALA A 28 -5.96 -0.20 24.41
N GLY A 29 -7.19 -0.72 24.39
CA GLY A 29 -8.28 -0.31 25.27
C GLY A 29 -8.98 1.00 24.89
N GLN A 30 -8.73 1.53 23.68
CA GLN A 30 -9.33 2.78 23.24
C GLN A 30 -10.70 2.54 22.59
N GLN A 31 -11.67 3.39 22.92
CA GLN A 31 -12.94 3.44 22.18
C GLN A 31 -12.72 4.22 20.88
N VAL A 32 -12.96 3.56 19.76
CA VAL A 32 -12.67 4.07 18.43
C VAL A 32 -13.96 4.22 17.65
N ARG A 33 -14.10 5.36 16.97
CA ARG A 33 -15.05 5.51 15.87
C ARG A 33 -14.30 5.67 14.56
N LEU A 34 -14.70 4.91 13.54
CA LEU A 34 -14.14 4.98 12.20
C LEU A 34 -15.21 5.44 11.21
N LEU A 35 -14.86 6.43 10.39
CA LEU A 35 -15.70 6.96 9.32
C LEU A 35 -15.16 6.52 7.96
N GLU A 36 -16.03 6.03 7.09
CA GLU A 36 -15.72 5.69 5.70
C GLU A 36 -16.69 6.38 4.75
N ARG A 37 -16.16 7.00 3.67
CA ARG A 37 -16.96 7.73 2.69
C ARG A 37 -17.88 6.80 1.88
N ALA A 38 -17.39 5.62 1.53
CA ALA A 38 -18.10 4.68 0.69
C ALA A 38 -19.36 4.16 1.41
N PRO A 39 -20.45 3.88 0.66
CA PRO A 39 -21.67 3.33 1.25
C PRO A 39 -21.49 1.90 1.76
N ALA A 40 -20.37 1.24 1.46
CA ALA A 40 -19.99 -0.05 2.03
C ALA A 40 -18.47 -0.14 2.13
N PHE A 41 -17.98 -0.83 3.16
CA PHE A 41 -16.57 -1.17 3.32
C PHE A 41 -16.18 -2.20 2.25
N THR A 42 -15.68 -1.71 1.12
CA THR A 42 -15.30 -2.53 -0.02
C THR A 42 -14.06 -1.93 -0.67
N GLU A 43 -13.29 -2.79 -1.33
CA GLU A 43 -12.10 -2.40 -2.07
C GLU A 43 -12.22 -2.86 -3.52
N ILE A 44 -11.64 -2.07 -4.43
CA ILE A 44 -11.61 -2.42 -5.84
C ILE A 44 -10.59 -3.55 -6.03
N GLY A 45 -11.11 -4.69 -6.51
CA GLY A 45 -10.40 -5.95 -6.61
C GLY A 45 -9.11 -5.87 -7.41
N ALA A 46 -8.00 -6.12 -6.73
CA ALA A 46 -6.71 -6.40 -7.31
C ALA A 46 -5.86 -7.17 -6.30
N GLY A 47 -4.85 -7.88 -6.80
CA GLY A 47 -3.81 -8.43 -5.95
C GLY A 47 -3.04 -7.34 -5.22
N LEU A 48 -2.56 -7.66 -4.02
CA LEU A 48 -1.48 -6.95 -3.36
C LEU A 48 -0.40 -7.91 -2.91
N GLN A 49 0.78 -7.34 -2.64
CA GLN A 49 1.89 -8.04 -2.04
C GLN A 49 2.07 -7.55 -0.60
N VAL A 50 2.33 -8.47 0.32
CA VAL A 50 2.47 -8.22 1.76
C VAL A 50 3.81 -8.77 2.20
N GLY A 51 4.75 -7.87 2.51
CA GLY A 51 6.06 -8.23 3.00
C GLY A 51 6.03 -8.79 4.43
N PRO A 52 7.11 -9.43 4.89
CA PRO A 52 7.20 -10.01 6.23
C PRO A 52 6.99 -8.97 7.33
N ASN A 53 7.40 -7.73 7.10
CA ASN A 53 7.15 -6.61 8.01
C ASN A 53 5.67 -6.41 8.31
N ALA A 54 4.81 -6.46 7.30
CA ALA A 54 3.37 -6.34 7.46
C ALA A 54 2.70 -7.64 7.93
N ILE A 55 3.23 -8.81 7.54
CA ILE A 55 2.74 -10.09 8.07
C ILE A 55 2.96 -10.18 9.58
N ARG A 56 4.09 -9.70 10.11
CA ARG A 56 4.31 -9.62 11.56
C ARG A 56 3.28 -8.75 12.26
N VAL A 57 2.91 -7.60 11.67
CA VAL A 57 1.84 -6.75 12.20
C VAL A 57 0.51 -7.50 12.23
N LEU A 58 0.12 -8.14 11.12
CA LEU A 58 -1.12 -8.91 11.04
C LEU A 58 -1.15 -10.08 12.03
N ALA A 59 0.00 -10.72 12.28
CA ALA A 59 0.16 -11.74 13.31
C ALA A 59 0.02 -11.15 14.73
N GLY A 60 0.61 -9.99 15.02
CA GLY A 60 0.41 -9.25 16.27
C GLY A 60 -1.05 -8.81 16.47
N LEU A 61 -1.76 -8.55 15.38
CA LEU A 61 -3.20 -8.35 15.34
C LEU A 61 -4.00 -9.68 15.39
N GLY A 62 -3.36 -10.84 15.57
CA GLY A 62 -4.04 -12.13 15.71
C GLY A 62 -4.80 -12.59 14.45
N LEU A 63 -4.46 -12.03 13.28
CA LEU A 63 -5.17 -12.28 12.02
C LEU A 63 -4.45 -13.29 11.12
N TYR A 64 -3.25 -13.75 11.51
CA TYR A 64 -2.45 -14.68 10.71
C TYR A 64 -3.21 -15.96 10.31
N PRO A 65 -4.00 -16.63 11.19
CA PRO A 65 -4.75 -17.83 10.80
C PRO A 65 -5.79 -17.59 9.69
N GLN A 66 -6.34 -16.38 9.60
CA GLN A 66 -7.29 -15.99 8.56
C GLN A 66 -6.54 -15.66 7.26
N ILE A 67 -5.40 -14.98 7.37
CA ILE A 67 -4.52 -14.67 6.24
C ILE A 67 -4.02 -15.94 5.55
N GLU A 68 -3.59 -16.94 6.32
CA GLU A 68 -3.10 -18.22 5.80
C GLU A 68 -4.12 -18.95 4.93
N LYS A 69 -5.43 -18.76 5.18
CA LYS A 69 -6.52 -19.41 4.41
C LYS A 69 -6.75 -18.79 3.02
N VAL A 70 -6.34 -17.54 2.81
CA VAL A 70 -6.66 -16.77 1.59
C VAL A 70 -5.43 -16.39 0.78
N ALA A 71 -4.28 -16.26 1.44
CA ALA A 71 -3.03 -15.86 0.82
C ALA A 71 -2.38 -16.98 0.00
N VAL A 72 -1.51 -16.59 -0.91
CA VAL A 72 -0.48 -17.45 -1.50
C VAL A 72 0.86 -16.99 -0.94
N PHE A 73 1.75 -17.94 -0.69
CA PHE A 73 3.10 -17.69 -0.19
C PHE A 73 4.12 -18.08 -1.27
N PRO A 74 4.53 -17.13 -2.13
CA PRO A 74 5.48 -17.41 -3.19
C PRO A 74 6.82 -17.90 -2.63
N GLU A 75 7.49 -18.78 -3.38
CA GLU A 75 8.83 -19.26 -3.06
C GLU A 75 9.92 -18.34 -3.59
N ARG A 76 9.59 -17.50 -4.59
CA ARG A 76 10.55 -16.57 -5.19
C ARG A 76 9.89 -15.35 -5.83
N GLY A 77 10.64 -14.24 -5.83
CA GLY A 77 10.37 -13.07 -6.66
C GLY A 77 11.35 -13.05 -7.85
N VAL A 78 10.84 -13.21 -9.06
CA VAL A 78 11.65 -13.39 -10.28
C VAL A 78 11.64 -12.11 -11.10
N PHE A 79 12.83 -11.63 -11.49
CA PHE A 79 12.97 -10.52 -12.42
C PHE A 79 13.34 -11.05 -13.80
N MET A 80 12.54 -10.64 -14.79
CA MET A 80 12.68 -11.01 -16.18
C MET A 80 12.85 -9.75 -17.02
N ASP A 81 13.63 -9.84 -18.09
CA ASP A 81 13.72 -8.80 -19.10
C ASP A 81 12.46 -8.81 -19.97
N ALA A 82 11.73 -7.70 -20.00
CA ALA A 82 10.45 -7.61 -20.70
C ALA A 82 10.57 -7.68 -22.23
N VAL A 83 11.74 -7.36 -22.80
CA VAL A 83 11.94 -7.31 -24.26
C VAL A 83 12.38 -8.66 -24.79
N THR A 84 13.38 -9.25 -24.15
CA THR A 84 14.04 -10.49 -24.58
C THR A 84 13.45 -11.75 -23.95
N GLY A 85 12.72 -11.61 -22.84
CA GLY A 85 12.22 -12.73 -22.05
C GLY A 85 13.29 -13.44 -21.21
N ARG A 86 14.51 -12.88 -21.13
CA ARG A 86 15.63 -13.45 -20.40
C ARG A 86 15.44 -13.31 -18.89
N HIS A 87 15.75 -14.37 -18.13
CA HIS A 87 15.84 -14.31 -16.68
C HIS A 87 17.02 -13.42 -16.24
N LEU A 88 16.75 -12.44 -15.37
CA LEU A 88 17.77 -11.54 -14.84
C LEU A 88 18.25 -11.99 -13.46
N THR A 89 17.33 -12.14 -12.51
CA THR A 89 17.64 -12.55 -11.14
C THR A 89 16.39 -13.06 -10.44
N ALA A 90 16.56 -13.63 -9.25
CA ALA A 90 15.46 -13.95 -8.36
C ALA A 90 15.83 -13.61 -6.92
N LEU A 91 14.82 -13.39 -6.09
CA LEU A 91 14.94 -13.33 -4.63
C LEU A 91 14.27 -14.58 -4.06
N ASP A 92 15.00 -15.37 -3.28
CA ASP A 92 14.43 -16.48 -2.51
C ASP A 92 13.48 -15.94 -1.44
N LEU A 93 12.24 -16.43 -1.45
CA LEU A 93 11.18 -16.10 -0.47
C LEU A 93 10.78 -17.34 0.36
N GLY A 94 11.59 -18.40 0.27
CA GLY A 94 11.36 -19.69 0.89
C GLY A 94 11.69 -19.72 2.37
N SER A 95 12.23 -20.85 2.85
CA SER A 95 12.50 -21.06 4.27
C SER A 95 13.57 -20.12 4.82
N GLY A 96 14.64 -19.84 4.07
CA GLY A 96 15.72 -18.94 4.51
C GLY A 96 15.23 -17.51 4.73
N PHE A 97 14.38 -17.02 3.83
CA PHE A 97 13.72 -15.72 3.96
C PHE A 97 12.85 -15.64 5.21
N ARG A 98 12.04 -16.68 5.46
CA ARG A 98 11.15 -16.77 6.63
C ARG A 98 11.94 -16.81 7.93
N GLU A 99 13.00 -17.60 7.98
CA GLU A 99 13.89 -17.71 9.15
C GLU A 99 14.55 -16.36 9.45
N ARG A 100 15.05 -15.67 8.42
CA ARG A 100 15.72 -14.37 8.57
C ARG A 100 14.78 -13.26 9.05
N TYR A 101 13.59 -13.16 8.46
CA TYR A 101 12.67 -12.05 8.71
C TYR A 101 11.55 -12.36 9.71
N GLY A 102 11.46 -13.60 10.20
CA GLY A 102 10.46 -14.03 11.17
C GLY A 102 9.02 -14.09 10.65
N ALA A 103 8.83 -13.95 9.33
CA ALA A 103 7.54 -14.03 8.66
C ALA A 103 7.71 -14.30 7.16
N PRO A 104 6.69 -14.88 6.47
CA PRO A 104 6.72 -15.09 5.03
C PRO A 104 6.48 -13.81 4.23
N TYR A 105 6.81 -13.88 2.94
CA TYR A 105 6.25 -13.00 1.92
C TYR A 105 4.93 -13.58 1.43
N ALA A 106 3.89 -12.76 1.31
CA ALA A 106 2.57 -13.21 0.88
C ALA A 106 2.02 -12.35 -0.25
N VAL A 107 1.17 -12.95 -1.07
CA VAL A 107 0.34 -12.25 -2.05
C VAL A 107 -1.12 -12.67 -1.86
N MET A 108 -2.04 -11.72 -1.95
CA MET A 108 -3.47 -11.98 -1.70
C MET A 108 -4.35 -10.96 -2.40
N HIS A 109 -5.66 -11.23 -2.45
CA HIS A 109 -6.61 -10.26 -2.96
C HIS A 109 -6.85 -9.15 -1.93
N ARG A 110 -6.88 -7.89 -2.37
CA ARG A 110 -7.04 -6.72 -1.48
C ARG A 110 -8.33 -6.76 -0.67
N SER A 111 -9.43 -7.15 -1.30
CA SER A 111 -10.71 -7.27 -0.60
C SER A 111 -10.67 -8.34 0.49
N ASP A 112 -9.95 -9.46 0.29
CA ASP A 112 -9.89 -10.54 1.30
C ASP A 112 -9.17 -10.04 2.58
N LEU A 113 -8.10 -9.24 2.44
CA LEU A 113 -7.42 -8.62 3.58
C LEU A 113 -8.32 -7.59 4.28
N LEU A 114 -9.02 -6.75 3.52
CA LEU A 114 -9.95 -5.78 4.11
C LEU A 114 -11.09 -6.48 4.84
N ASP A 115 -11.67 -7.54 4.28
CA ASP A 115 -12.77 -8.29 4.89
C ASP A 115 -12.34 -8.93 6.22
N ILE A 116 -11.11 -9.46 6.30
CA ILE A 116 -10.54 -10.00 7.54
C ILE A 116 -10.42 -8.90 8.61
N LEU A 117 -9.88 -7.72 8.24
CA LEU A 117 -9.76 -6.59 9.16
C LEU A 117 -11.13 -6.05 9.59
N LEU A 118 -12.06 -5.93 8.65
CA LEU A 118 -13.43 -5.48 8.88
C LEU A 118 -14.15 -6.40 9.86
N GLN A 119 -14.02 -7.73 9.68
CA GLN A 119 -14.63 -8.69 10.59
C GLN A 119 -14.01 -8.58 11.99
N ALA A 120 -12.69 -8.47 12.09
CA ALA A 120 -12.02 -8.30 13.38
C ALA A 120 -12.42 -7.00 14.10
N CYS A 121 -12.66 -5.91 13.35
CA CYS A 121 -13.22 -4.69 13.91
C CYS A 121 -14.66 -4.88 14.41
N ARG A 122 -15.51 -5.60 13.65
CA ARG A 122 -16.90 -5.90 14.05
C ARG A 122 -16.99 -6.78 15.29
N ASP A 123 -16.01 -7.66 15.49
CA ASP A 123 -15.95 -8.56 16.65
C ASP A 123 -15.47 -7.83 17.93
N SER A 124 -15.08 -6.55 17.83
CA SER A 124 -14.60 -5.74 18.95
C SER A 124 -15.66 -4.74 19.44
N ASP A 125 -16.06 -4.86 20.71
CA ASP A 125 -17.01 -3.94 21.37
C ASP A 125 -16.50 -2.48 21.47
N LEU A 126 -15.21 -2.26 21.26
CA LEU A 126 -14.58 -0.93 21.32
C LEU A 126 -14.53 -0.20 19.97
N VAL A 127 -14.94 -0.84 18.86
CA VAL A 127 -14.90 -0.24 17.52
C VAL A 127 -16.31 0.03 17.02
N THR A 128 -16.61 1.30 16.74
CA THR A 128 -17.81 1.71 16.00
C THR A 128 -17.45 2.05 14.57
N LEU A 129 -18.07 1.37 13.60
CA LEU A 129 -17.86 1.59 12.17
C LEU A 129 -19.04 2.36 11.57
N GLU A 130 -18.77 3.46 10.87
CA GLU A 130 -19.78 4.25 10.14
C GLU A 130 -19.35 4.46 8.69
N ASN A 131 -20.15 3.94 7.76
CA ASN A 131 -20.01 4.09 6.30
C ASN A 131 -20.93 5.20 5.77
N GLY A 132 -20.70 5.65 4.53
CA GLY A 132 -21.42 6.79 3.94
C GLY A 132 -21.09 8.14 4.60
N LYS A 133 -19.94 8.22 5.29
CA LYS A 133 -19.47 9.38 6.05
C LYS A 133 -18.30 10.03 5.34
N GLU A 134 -18.61 10.75 4.26
CA GLU A 134 -17.62 11.56 3.54
C GLU A 134 -17.28 12.81 4.36
N VAL A 135 -16.06 12.89 4.89
CA VAL A 135 -15.57 14.08 5.59
C VAL A 135 -15.25 15.18 4.59
N THR A 136 -15.88 16.34 4.77
CA THR A 136 -15.73 17.50 3.88
C THR A 136 -15.00 18.65 4.55
N GLU A 137 -15.07 18.76 5.89
CA GLU A 137 -14.37 19.80 6.63
C GLU A 137 -13.76 19.23 7.92
N VAL A 138 -12.53 19.65 8.20
CA VAL A 138 -11.81 19.32 9.43
C VAL A 138 -11.16 20.59 9.96
N SER A 139 -11.36 20.91 11.23
CA SER A 139 -10.70 22.03 11.88
C SER A 139 -10.12 21.62 13.23
N ALA A 140 -8.86 21.98 13.46
CA ALA A 140 -8.13 21.69 14.69
C ALA A 140 -7.68 23.02 15.31
N PRO A 141 -8.41 23.57 16.31
CA PRO A 141 -8.00 24.78 16.99
C PRO A 141 -6.70 24.54 17.79
N ALA A 142 -5.95 25.61 18.07
CA ALA A 142 -4.69 25.54 18.83
C ALA A 142 -4.88 24.95 20.24
N SER A 143 -6.10 25.08 20.79
CA SER A 143 -6.52 24.45 22.04
C SER A 143 -7.96 23.99 21.90
N GLY A 144 -8.28 22.80 22.42
CA GLY A 144 -9.61 22.20 22.34
C GLY A 144 -9.64 20.93 21.48
N ALA A 145 -10.85 20.43 21.22
CA ALA A 145 -11.10 19.25 20.41
C ALA A 145 -11.01 19.56 18.91
N VAL A 146 -10.73 18.53 18.11
CA VAL A 146 -10.81 18.58 16.65
C VAL A 146 -12.27 18.43 16.23
N HIS A 147 -12.72 19.28 15.32
CA HIS A 147 -14.07 19.25 14.75
C HIS A 147 -14.05 18.65 13.35
N VAL A 148 -14.96 17.71 13.08
CA VAL A 148 -15.10 17.02 11.80
C VAL A 148 -16.54 17.15 11.32
N ILE A 149 -16.74 17.56 10.07
CA ILE A 149 -18.05 17.67 9.42
C ILE A 149 -18.07 16.75 8.20
N CYS A 150 -19.15 15.99 8.08
CA CYS A 150 -19.42 15.12 6.94
C CYS A 150 -20.42 15.73 5.96
N ALA A 151 -20.40 15.26 4.71
CA ALA A 151 -21.28 15.72 3.63
C ALA A 151 -22.78 15.55 3.94
N ASP A 152 -23.15 14.58 4.78
CA ASP A 152 -24.53 14.36 5.23
C ASP A 152 -24.97 15.32 6.37
N GLY A 153 -24.09 16.23 6.78
CA GLY A 153 -24.31 17.19 7.87
C GLY A 153 -24.03 16.62 9.27
N SER A 154 -23.63 15.35 9.40
CA SER A 154 -23.18 14.82 10.69
C SER A 154 -21.86 15.46 11.11
N ALA A 155 -21.72 15.69 12.42
CA ALA A 155 -20.59 16.40 13.00
C ALA A 155 -20.04 15.65 14.21
N TYR A 156 -18.72 15.69 14.38
CA TYR A 156 -17.99 15.01 15.45
C TYR A 156 -17.01 15.97 16.13
N GLU A 157 -16.82 15.78 17.43
CA GLU A 157 -15.80 16.41 18.25
C GLU A 157 -14.89 15.32 18.83
N THR A 158 -13.57 15.43 18.63
CA THR A 158 -12.62 14.41 19.12
C THR A 158 -11.38 15.01 19.78
N GLU A 159 -10.87 14.33 20.80
CA GLU A 159 -9.60 14.68 21.45
C GLU A 159 -8.38 14.14 20.69
N PHE A 160 -8.60 13.17 19.79
CA PHE A 160 -7.58 12.55 18.97
C PHE A 160 -8.15 12.15 17.60
N LEU A 161 -7.51 12.61 16.51
CA LEU A 161 -7.92 12.31 15.13
C LEU A 161 -6.79 11.58 14.40
N ILE A 162 -7.13 10.46 13.75
CA ILE A 162 -6.24 9.77 12.80
C ILE A 162 -6.82 9.95 11.39
N GLY A 163 -6.09 10.65 10.53
CA GLY A 163 -6.36 10.74 9.10
C GLY A 163 -5.75 9.55 8.35
N ALA A 164 -6.60 8.65 7.86
CA ALA A 164 -6.26 7.46 7.07
C ALA A 164 -7.06 7.43 5.74
N ASP A 165 -7.40 8.60 5.23
CA ASP A 165 -8.32 8.86 4.11
C ASP A 165 -7.64 8.92 2.73
N GLY A 166 -6.39 8.45 2.68
CA GLY A 166 -5.66 8.12 1.46
C GLY A 166 -5.02 9.30 0.75
N LEU A 167 -4.65 9.09 -0.52
CA LEU A 167 -3.89 10.01 -1.36
C LEU A 167 -4.47 11.44 -1.43
N ASN A 168 -5.81 11.53 -1.45
CA ASN A 168 -6.59 12.77 -1.51
C ASN A 168 -7.13 13.17 -0.14
N SER A 169 -6.32 12.96 0.91
CA SER A 169 -6.72 13.20 2.30
C SER A 169 -7.23 14.63 2.53
N ALA A 170 -8.42 14.74 3.12
CA ALA A 170 -8.99 15.98 3.62
C ALA A 170 -8.40 16.37 4.99
N VAL A 171 -7.81 15.42 5.71
CA VAL A 171 -7.14 15.65 7.00
C VAL A 171 -5.71 16.20 6.80
N ARG A 172 -5.00 15.75 5.76
CA ARG A 172 -3.60 16.10 5.48
C ARG A 172 -3.30 17.61 5.54
N PRO A 173 -4.13 18.52 4.98
CA PRO A 173 -3.86 19.96 5.01
C PRO A 173 -3.69 20.58 6.41
N LEU A 174 -4.20 19.93 7.46
CA LEU A 174 -3.97 20.36 8.85
C LEU A 174 -2.54 20.10 9.32
N VAL A 175 -1.84 19.16 8.69
CA VAL A 175 -0.50 18.72 9.06
C VAL A 175 0.51 19.17 8.02
N VAL A 176 0.30 18.94 6.73
CA VAL A 176 1.27 19.25 5.66
C VAL A 176 0.56 19.98 4.52
N GLN A 177 1.17 21.05 4.03
CA GLN A 177 0.72 21.75 2.83
C GLN A 177 1.62 21.36 1.66
N ASP A 178 1.12 20.46 0.81
CA ASP A 178 1.81 19.99 -0.38
C ASP A 178 0.82 19.52 -1.46
N GLU A 179 1.36 19.18 -2.62
CA GLU A 179 0.60 18.76 -3.79
C GLU A 179 0.95 17.33 -4.21
N LEU A 180 0.07 16.72 -5.02
CA LEU A 180 0.33 15.43 -5.63
C LEU A 180 1.40 15.58 -6.71
N VAL A 181 2.35 14.65 -6.71
CA VAL A 181 3.40 14.57 -7.73
C VAL A 181 3.01 13.46 -8.70
N CYS A 182 2.72 13.84 -9.95
CA CYS A 182 2.45 12.88 -11.02
C CYS A 182 3.76 12.20 -11.44
N SER A 183 3.79 10.87 -11.49
CA SER A 183 4.98 10.16 -11.97
C SER A 183 5.07 10.08 -13.49
N GLY A 184 3.98 10.38 -14.21
CA GLY A 184 3.88 10.18 -15.66
C GLY A 184 3.75 8.71 -16.11
N TYR A 185 3.44 7.82 -15.17
CA TYR A 185 3.17 6.42 -15.47
C TYR A 185 1.68 6.11 -15.30
N ALA A 186 1.18 5.21 -16.14
CA ALA A 186 -0.16 4.66 -16.03
C ALA A 186 -0.08 3.18 -15.68
N ALA A 187 -1.01 2.71 -14.86
CA ALA A 187 -1.14 1.33 -14.45
C ALA A 187 -2.49 0.76 -14.90
N TYR A 188 -2.46 -0.45 -15.44
CA TYR A 188 -3.62 -1.29 -15.70
C TYR A 188 -3.55 -2.53 -14.81
N ARG A 189 -4.72 -3.05 -14.42
CA ARG A 189 -4.83 -4.22 -13.55
C ARG A 189 -5.85 -5.19 -14.11
N GLY A 190 -5.61 -6.49 -13.92
CA GLY A 190 -6.60 -7.52 -14.23
C GLY A 190 -6.36 -8.78 -13.43
N THR A 191 -7.45 -9.50 -13.17
CA THR A 191 -7.43 -10.79 -12.50
C THR A 191 -8.18 -11.80 -13.36
N ILE A 192 -7.51 -12.87 -13.77
CA ILE A 192 -8.12 -13.94 -14.58
C ILE A 192 -8.00 -15.29 -13.88
N PRO A 193 -8.90 -16.25 -14.11
CA PRO A 193 -8.72 -17.63 -13.66
C PRO A 193 -7.42 -18.23 -14.22
N VAL A 194 -6.67 -18.99 -13.41
CA VAL A 194 -5.41 -19.59 -13.85
C VAL A 194 -5.59 -20.59 -15.00
N GLY A 195 -6.75 -21.25 -15.10
CA GLY A 195 -7.08 -22.17 -16.20
C GLY A 195 -7.20 -21.50 -17.57
N ASP A 196 -7.47 -20.20 -17.61
CA ASP A 196 -7.61 -19.41 -18.84
C ASP A 196 -6.27 -18.78 -19.29
N ALA A 197 -5.22 -18.89 -18.47
CA ALA A 197 -3.89 -18.40 -18.80
C ALA A 197 -3.18 -19.41 -19.74
N ALA A 198 -2.94 -18.99 -21.00
CA ALA A 198 -2.51 -19.87 -22.08
C ALA A 198 -1.13 -20.57 -21.93
N GLU A 199 -0.34 -20.29 -20.89
CA GLU A 199 0.95 -20.95 -20.63
C GLU A 199 1.20 -21.09 -19.11
N HIS A 200 1.85 -22.22 -18.72
CA HIS A 200 2.30 -22.48 -17.35
C HIS A 200 3.38 -21.46 -16.91
N ILE A 201 2.94 -20.31 -16.39
CA ILE A 201 3.80 -19.46 -15.55
C ILE A 201 3.77 -20.06 -14.15
N ASP A 202 4.95 -20.28 -13.57
CA ASP A 202 5.12 -20.84 -12.22
C ASP A 202 4.08 -20.29 -11.24
N GLY A 203 3.32 -21.22 -10.64
CA GLY A 203 2.23 -20.95 -9.71
C GLY A 203 2.73 -20.58 -8.31
N SER A 204 4.04 -20.64 -8.05
CA SER A 204 4.64 -20.27 -6.77
C SER A 204 5.53 -19.03 -6.83
N SER A 205 5.46 -18.24 -7.91
CA SER A 205 6.35 -17.08 -8.12
C SER A 205 5.60 -15.76 -8.26
N VAL A 206 6.21 -14.68 -7.78
CA VAL A 206 5.92 -13.32 -8.27
C VAL A 206 6.88 -13.03 -9.42
N VAL A 207 6.37 -12.77 -10.62
CA VAL A 207 7.18 -12.50 -11.81
C VAL A 207 7.08 -11.03 -12.18
N LEU A 208 8.23 -10.37 -12.26
CA LEU A 208 8.38 -8.96 -12.62
C LEU A 208 9.14 -8.86 -13.94
N TRP A 209 8.42 -8.51 -14.99
CA TRP A 209 8.98 -8.20 -16.31
C TRP A 209 9.34 -6.71 -16.35
N ILE A 210 10.63 -6.37 -16.45
CA ILE A 210 11.11 -5.00 -16.41
C ILE A 210 11.76 -4.60 -17.75
N GLY A 211 11.54 -3.37 -18.19
CA GLY A 211 12.10 -2.85 -19.44
C GLY A 211 12.03 -1.33 -19.56
N PRO A 212 12.58 -0.77 -20.65
CA PRO A 212 12.63 0.68 -20.88
C PRO A 212 11.26 1.36 -20.74
N GLY A 213 11.09 2.17 -19.69
CA GLY A 213 9.84 2.88 -19.42
C GLY A 213 8.60 2.02 -19.21
N LEU A 214 8.73 0.71 -18.93
CA LEU A 214 7.59 -0.17 -18.69
C LEU A 214 7.92 -1.35 -17.77
N HIS A 215 6.90 -1.89 -17.12
CA HIS A 215 7.00 -3.19 -16.47
C HIS A 215 5.65 -3.91 -16.44
N MET A 216 5.67 -5.23 -16.28
CA MET A 216 4.50 -6.03 -16.01
C MET A 216 4.77 -6.95 -14.82
N ILE A 217 3.82 -7.05 -13.89
CA ILE A 217 3.91 -7.93 -12.71
C ILE A 217 2.81 -8.98 -12.78
N GLN A 218 3.15 -10.23 -12.50
CA GLN A 218 2.20 -11.34 -12.43
C GLN A 218 2.42 -12.19 -11.19
N TYR A 219 1.35 -12.53 -10.48
CA TYR A 219 1.40 -13.44 -9.34
C TYR A 219 0.04 -14.10 -9.07
N PRO A 220 0.04 -15.32 -8.50
CA PRO A 220 -1.17 -16.01 -8.08
C PRO A 220 -1.83 -15.29 -6.89
N ILE A 221 -3.16 -15.32 -6.80
CA ILE A 221 -3.93 -14.91 -5.61
C ILE A 221 -5.07 -15.91 -5.38
N ARG A 222 -5.75 -15.82 -4.22
CA ARG A 222 -6.83 -16.73 -3.80
C ARG A 222 -6.41 -18.20 -3.92
N ARG A 223 -5.38 -18.59 -3.15
CA ARG A 223 -4.82 -19.95 -3.17
C ARG A 223 -4.37 -20.45 -4.57
N GLY A 224 -4.08 -19.52 -5.49
CA GLY A 224 -3.65 -19.85 -6.86
C GLY A 224 -4.79 -20.06 -7.85
N GLU A 225 -6.03 -19.76 -7.46
CA GLU A 225 -7.21 -19.86 -8.36
C GLU A 225 -7.22 -18.74 -9.41
N LEU A 226 -6.72 -17.55 -9.04
CA LEU A 226 -6.66 -16.38 -9.92
C LEU A 226 -5.22 -15.94 -10.15
N ARG A 227 -4.95 -15.41 -11.34
CA ARG A 227 -3.71 -14.71 -11.69
C ARG A 227 -3.96 -13.21 -11.69
N ASN A 228 -3.25 -12.49 -10.82
CA ASN A 228 -3.20 -11.04 -10.87
C ASN A 228 -2.15 -10.60 -11.89
N THR A 229 -2.51 -9.66 -12.77
CA THR A 229 -1.61 -9.03 -13.73
C THR A 229 -1.70 -7.50 -13.58
N VAL A 230 -0.54 -6.84 -13.53
CA VAL A 230 -0.44 -5.38 -13.49
C VAL A 230 0.53 -4.96 -14.60
N ALA A 231 0.08 -4.10 -15.50
CA ALA A 231 0.92 -3.51 -16.54
C ALA A 231 1.11 -2.03 -16.25
N VAL A 232 2.35 -1.56 -16.28
CA VAL A 232 2.71 -0.17 -16.00
C VAL A 232 3.62 0.37 -17.10
N PHE A 233 3.32 1.54 -17.62
CA PHE A 233 4.12 2.17 -18.67
C PHE A 233 4.19 3.69 -18.48
N ARG A 234 5.31 4.27 -18.93
CA ARG A 234 5.46 5.72 -19.06
C ARG A 234 4.61 6.19 -20.23
N SER A 235 3.76 7.19 -19.99
CA SER A 235 2.91 7.76 -21.02
C SER A 235 3.68 8.81 -21.84
N ASP A 236 3.61 8.66 -23.16
CA ASP A 236 4.20 9.62 -24.10
C ASP A 236 3.27 10.85 -24.23
N ALA A 237 1.95 10.67 -24.12
CA ALA A 237 0.96 11.75 -24.08
C ALA A 237 1.16 12.68 -22.87
N PHE A 238 1.41 12.11 -21.68
CA PHE A 238 1.75 12.90 -20.50
C PHE A 238 3.03 13.73 -20.72
N ALA A 239 4.07 13.15 -21.35
CA ALA A 239 5.31 13.87 -21.64
C ALA A 239 5.11 15.03 -22.64
N ARG A 240 4.05 14.99 -23.45
CA ARG A 240 3.65 16.10 -24.34
C ARG A 240 2.72 17.13 -23.66
N GLY A 241 2.35 16.92 -22.40
CA GLY A 241 1.45 17.81 -21.65
C GLY A 241 -0.03 17.62 -21.96
N GLU A 242 -0.43 16.44 -22.46
CA GLU A 242 -1.83 16.12 -22.72
C GLU A 242 -2.56 15.72 -21.43
N ASP A 243 -3.82 16.15 -21.27
CA ASP A 243 -4.64 15.85 -20.09
C ASP A 243 -5.20 14.42 -20.10
N ASP A 244 -5.60 13.93 -21.27
CA ASP A 244 -6.06 12.56 -21.47
C ASP A 244 -4.89 11.66 -21.89
N TRP A 245 -4.40 10.88 -20.94
CA TRP A 245 -3.18 10.10 -21.11
C TRP A 245 -3.27 8.78 -20.36
N GLY A 246 -2.44 7.82 -20.76
CA GLY A 246 -2.40 6.49 -20.18
C GLY A 246 -3.50 5.57 -20.68
N GLY A 247 -4.14 5.90 -21.81
CA GLY A 247 -5.21 5.12 -22.41
C GLY A 247 -4.74 3.78 -23.02
N PRO A 248 -5.69 2.94 -23.46
CA PRO A 248 -5.40 1.57 -23.91
C PRO A 248 -4.57 1.53 -25.21
N ASP A 249 -4.66 2.55 -26.06
CA ASP A 249 -3.85 2.65 -27.28
C ASP A 249 -2.36 2.88 -26.95
N GLU A 250 -2.07 3.71 -25.93
CA GLU A 250 -0.70 3.85 -25.42
C GLU A 250 -0.22 2.55 -24.79
N LEU A 251 -1.08 1.85 -24.03
CA LEU A 251 -0.73 0.54 -23.47
C LEU A 251 -0.28 -0.43 -24.57
N ASP A 252 -1.06 -0.60 -25.64
CA ASP A 252 -0.72 -1.51 -26.73
C ASP A 252 0.56 -1.07 -27.45
N ALA A 253 0.70 0.22 -27.76
CA ALA A 253 1.89 0.75 -28.43
C ALA A 253 3.17 0.55 -27.60
N ARG A 254 3.12 0.84 -26.30
CA ARG A 254 4.28 0.73 -25.40
C ARG A 254 4.72 -0.72 -25.20
N PHE A 255 3.78 -1.66 -25.19
CA PHE A 255 4.10 -3.09 -25.01
C PHE A 255 4.31 -3.87 -26.32
N ALA A 256 4.08 -3.28 -27.50
CA ALA A 256 4.20 -3.96 -28.79
C ALA A 256 5.59 -4.57 -29.07
N GLY A 257 6.66 -3.95 -28.56
CA GLY A 257 8.05 -4.40 -28.72
C GLY A 257 8.54 -5.41 -27.66
N THR A 258 7.65 -5.89 -26.79
CA THR A 258 8.01 -6.82 -25.70
C THR A 258 7.96 -8.28 -26.14
N CYS A 259 8.53 -9.18 -25.33
CA CYS A 259 8.50 -10.62 -25.59
C CYS A 259 7.05 -11.16 -25.59
N ASN A 260 6.85 -12.36 -26.16
CA ASN A 260 5.52 -12.95 -26.34
C ASN A 260 4.74 -13.09 -25.02
N GLN A 261 5.42 -13.47 -23.94
CA GLN A 261 4.83 -13.66 -22.62
C GLN A 261 4.26 -12.35 -22.08
N VAL A 262 5.02 -11.25 -22.23
CA VAL A 262 4.57 -9.92 -21.79
C VAL A 262 3.40 -9.44 -22.65
N ARG A 263 3.51 -9.52 -23.98
CA ARG A 263 2.42 -9.10 -24.88
C ARG A 263 1.11 -9.83 -24.59
N ARG A 264 1.16 -11.13 -24.30
CA ARG A 264 -0.01 -11.92 -23.90
C ARG A 264 -0.52 -11.51 -22.52
N GLY A 265 0.36 -11.33 -21.54
CA GLY A 265 -0.02 -10.90 -20.19
C GLY A 265 -0.74 -9.55 -20.17
N VAL A 266 -0.32 -8.60 -21.00
CA VAL A 266 -0.99 -7.30 -21.15
C VAL A 266 -2.43 -7.44 -21.66
N GLN A 267 -2.75 -8.47 -22.44
CA GLN A 267 -4.14 -8.70 -22.88
C GLN A 267 -5.07 -9.14 -21.74
N LEU A 268 -4.53 -9.48 -20.57
CA LEU A 268 -5.29 -9.97 -19.41
C LEU A 268 -5.73 -8.85 -18.45
N VAL A 269 -5.34 -7.60 -18.72
CA VAL A 269 -5.72 -6.46 -17.87
C VAL A 269 -7.10 -5.94 -18.27
N ASP A 270 -7.85 -5.41 -17.29
CA ASP A 270 -9.11 -4.72 -17.56
C ASP A 270 -8.83 -3.40 -18.26
N ARG A 271 -9.26 -3.27 -19.51
CA ARG A 271 -9.05 -2.07 -20.35
C ARG A 271 -10.05 -0.95 -20.06
N SER A 272 -11.11 -1.21 -19.29
CA SER A 272 -12.13 -0.21 -18.97
C SER A 272 -11.64 0.84 -17.97
N ARG A 273 -10.56 0.55 -17.25
CA ARG A 273 -10.02 1.41 -16.21
C ARG A 273 -8.50 1.35 -16.11
N HIS A 274 -7.89 2.52 -16.00
CA HIS A 274 -6.48 2.69 -15.66
C HIS A 274 -6.31 3.65 -14.50
N TRP A 275 -5.11 3.62 -13.92
CA TRP A 275 -4.70 4.49 -12.83
C TRP A 275 -3.46 5.27 -13.25
N LYS A 276 -3.62 6.58 -13.40
CA LYS A 276 -2.49 7.52 -13.41
C LYS A 276 -1.81 7.47 -12.04
N THR A 277 -0.50 7.22 -12.00
CA THR A 277 0.20 7.02 -10.73
C THR A 277 0.74 8.33 -10.19
N TYR A 278 0.39 8.61 -8.93
CA TYR A 278 0.81 9.78 -8.18
C TYR A 278 1.41 9.35 -6.85
N ASP A 279 2.30 10.17 -6.33
CA ASP A 279 2.71 10.13 -4.94
C ASP A 279 2.77 11.57 -4.38
N ARG A 280 3.48 11.78 -3.27
CA ARG A 280 3.83 13.11 -2.76
C ARG A 280 5.30 13.12 -2.40
N ASP A 281 5.88 14.30 -2.29
CA ASP A 281 7.21 14.41 -1.71
C ASP A 281 7.19 13.96 -0.24
N PRO A 282 8.28 13.36 0.26
CA PRO A 282 8.33 12.88 1.64
C PRO A 282 8.17 14.02 2.63
N ALA A 283 7.16 13.92 3.49
CA ALA A 283 6.86 14.92 4.51
C ALA A 283 7.79 14.79 5.72
N ASP A 284 8.17 15.92 6.30
CA ASP A 284 9.03 15.96 7.50
C ASP A 284 8.28 15.72 8.81
N ARG A 285 6.93 15.67 8.75
CA ARG A 285 6.05 15.46 9.91
C ARG A 285 4.79 14.72 9.51
N PHE A 286 4.26 13.91 10.43
CA PHE A 286 2.98 13.21 10.28
C PHE A 286 1.94 13.65 11.31
N THR A 287 2.30 14.57 12.21
CA THR A 287 1.43 14.97 13.31
C THR A 287 1.30 16.48 13.43
N ALA A 288 0.14 16.95 13.91
CA ALA A 288 -0.05 18.34 14.31
C ALA A 288 -1.14 18.43 15.38
N GLY A 289 -0.80 19.01 16.54
CA GLY A 289 -1.73 19.19 17.65
C GLY A 289 -2.29 17.86 18.17
N ARG A 290 -3.50 17.51 17.75
CA ARG A 290 -4.23 16.27 18.12
C ARG A 290 -4.47 15.34 16.93
N VAL A 291 -3.80 15.60 15.82
CA VAL A 291 -3.99 14.92 14.54
C VAL A 291 -2.75 14.10 14.23
N ALA A 292 -2.95 12.84 13.83
CA ALA A 292 -1.95 11.99 13.18
C ALA A 292 -2.41 11.64 11.76
N LEU A 293 -1.48 11.60 10.81
CA LEU A 293 -1.68 11.00 9.51
C LEU A 293 -1.14 9.57 9.48
N LEU A 294 -1.81 8.68 8.75
CA LEU A 294 -1.46 7.27 8.59
C LEU A 294 -1.64 6.82 7.14
N GLY A 295 -0.79 5.90 6.68
CA GLY A 295 -0.88 5.32 5.33
C GLY A 295 -0.73 6.37 4.23
N ASP A 296 -1.48 6.22 3.14
CA ASP A 296 -1.41 7.12 1.99
C ASP A 296 -1.81 8.57 2.29
N ALA A 297 -2.45 8.85 3.43
CA ALA A 297 -2.67 10.22 3.89
C ALA A 297 -1.36 10.87 4.40
N ALA A 298 -0.42 10.08 4.93
CA ALA A 298 0.88 10.51 5.45
C ALA A 298 2.00 10.39 4.41
N HIS A 299 2.14 9.22 3.79
CA HIS A 299 3.28 8.83 2.96
C HIS A 299 2.85 8.06 1.69
N PRO A 300 1.98 8.65 0.85
CA PRO A 300 1.59 8.00 -0.41
C PRO A 300 2.83 7.79 -1.27
N MET A 301 3.05 6.55 -1.73
CA MET A 301 4.27 6.17 -2.44
C MET A 301 3.98 5.43 -3.74
N LEU A 302 4.92 5.52 -4.68
CA LEU A 302 4.87 4.70 -5.88
C LEU A 302 5.02 3.20 -5.54
N GLN A 303 4.33 2.37 -6.29
CA GLN A 303 4.07 0.96 -5.99
C GLN A 303 5.28 0.03 -6.10
N TYR A 304 6.45 0.53 -6.51
CA TYR A 304 7.60 -0.29 -6.94
C TYR A 304 8.16 -1.21 -5.84
N LEU A 305 8.01 -0.87 -4.56
CA LEU A 305 8.39 -1.74 -3.44
C LEU A 305 7.25 -2.61 -2.92
N GLY A 306 6.02 -2.41 -3.37
CA GLY A 306 4.84 -3.09 -2.82
C GLY A 306 4.55 -2.73 -1.36
N GLN A 307 4.95 -1.55 -0.91
CA GLN A 307 4.99 -1.21 0.52
C GLN A 307 3.89 -0.27 1.03
N GLY A 308 3.06 0.36 0.20
CA GLY A 308 2.06 1.32 0.69
C GLY A 308 1.14 0.76 1.79
N ALA A 309 0.47 -0.37 1.51
CA ALA A 309 -0.35 -1.06 2.51
C ALA A 309 0.47 -1.61 3.69
N CYS A 310 1.71 -2.06 3.43
CA CYS A 310 2.59 -2.57 4.48
C CYS A 310 3.00 -1.47 5.47
N GLN A 311 3.29 -0.26 4.98
CA GLN A 311 3.63 0.89 5.83
C GLN A 311 2.41 1.39 6.59
N ALA A 312 1.22 1.38 6.00
CA ALA A 312 -0.02 1.69 6.71
C ALA A 312 -0.30 0.70 7.87
N LEU A 313 0.05 -0.58 7.70
CA LEU A 313 -0.02 -1.58 8.77
C LEU A 313 1.03 -1.32 9.87
N GLU A 314 2.28 -1.00 9.50
CA GLU A 314 3.30 -0.60 10.48
C GLU A 314 2.89 0.65 11.27
N ASP A 315 2.27 1.64 10.63
CA ASP A 315 1.75 2.83 11.32
C ASP A 315 0.67 2.46 12.34
N ALA A 316 -0.26 1.57 11.96
CA ALA A 316 -1.33 1.11 12.83
C ALA A 316 -0.79 0.39 14.08
N GLU A 317 0.24 -0.45 13.89
CA GLU A 317 0.92 -1.14 14.98
C GLU A 317 1.64 -0.15 15.92
N ALA A 318 2.39 0.80 15.37
CA ALA A 318 3.06 1.84 16.13
C ALA A 318 2.06 2.67 16.94
N LEU A 319 0.98 3.16 16.32
CA LEU A 319 -0.06 3.93 17.02
C LEU A 319 -0.74 3.11 18.11
N GLY A 320 -1.16 1.88 17.83
CA GLY A 320 -1.80 1.01 18.83
C GLY A 320 -0.89 0.76 20.03
N ARG A 321 0.38 0.41 19.79
CA ARG A 321 1.39 0.22 20.84
C ARG A 321 1.62 1.49 21.66
N LEU A 322 1.75 2.64 21.01
CA LEU A 322 2.00 3.91 21.68
C LEU A 322 0.79 4.40 22.48
N LEU A 323 -0.43 4.22 21.96
CA LEU A 323 -1.67 4.50 22.68
C LEU A 323 -1.78 3.67 23.97
N GLY A 324 -1.40 2.39 23.92
CA GLY A 324 -1.36 1.54 25.10
C GLY A 324 -0.29 1.97 26.12
N ARG A 325 0.89 2.37 25.64
CA ARG A 325 2.02 2.79 26.50
C ARG A 325 1.81 4.15 27.15
N HIS A 326 1.15 5.07 26.47
CA HIS A 326 0.97 6.47 26.89
C HIS A 326 -0.52 6.80 27.05
N CYS A 327 -1.27 5.92 27.70
CA CYS A 327 -2.72 6.05 27.88
C CYS A 327 -3.11 7.44 28.42
N GLY A 328 -3.90 8.18 27.64
CA GLY A 328 -4.39 9.53 27.97
C GLY A 328 -3.42 10.69 27.67
N ASP A 329 -2.17 10.42 27.27
CA ASP A 329 -1.19 11.43 26.87
C ASP A 329 -0.95 11.39 25.36
N TYR A 330 -1.92 11.91 24.60
CA TYR A 330 -1.85 11.95 23.14
C TYR A 330 -0.66 12.77 22.61
N GLY A 331 -0.18 13.75 23.37
CA GLY A 331 1.01 14.52 22.99
C GLY A 331 2.25 13.63 22.91
N ARG A 332 2.46 12.76 23.91
CA ARG A 332 3.55 11.78 23.88
C ARG A 332 3.35 10.71 22.80
N VAL A 333 2.11 10.27 22.57
CA VAL A 333 1.80 9.32 21.48
C VAL A 333 2.23 9.90 20.13
N LEU A 334 1.83 11.14 19.82
CA LEU A 334 2.14 11.79 18.54
C LEU A 334 3.64 12.01 18.36
N ALA A 335 4.32 12.52 19.39
CA ALA A 335 5.76 12.77 19.31
C ALA A 335 6.55 11.48 19.06
N ALA A 336 6.21 10.39 19.77
CA ALA A 336 6.87 9.10 19.57
C ALA A 336 6.52 8.46 18.22
N TYR A 337 5.27 8.58 17.77
CA TYR A 337 4.82 8.08 16.47
C TYR A 337 5.56 8.77 15.33
N GLU A 338 5.68 10.10 15.39
CA GLU A 338 6.40 10.88 14.39
C GLU A 338 7.89 10.49 14.34
N GLN A 339 8.54 10.41 15.51
CA GLN A 339 9.95 10.02 15.62
C GLN A 339 10.24 8.64 15.02
N GLU A 340 9.32 7.70 15.17
CA GLU A 340 9.47 6.33 14.67
C GLU A 340 9.11 6.21 13.18
N ARG A 341 7.99 6.78 12.77
CA ARG A 341 7.36 6.48 11.48
C ARG A 341 7.79 7.41 10.36
N VAL A 342 8.08 8.68 10.63
CA VAL A 342 8.56 9.61 9.58
C VAL A 342 9.83 9.09 8.89
N PRO A 343 10.96 8.82 9.59
CA PRO A 343 12.18 8.39 8.91
C PRO A 343 12.00 7.05 8.18
N ARG A 344 11.20 6.15 8.76
CA ARG A 344 10.95 4.81 8.21
C ARG A 344 10.12 4.86 6.93
N ALA A 345 8.95 5.52 6.96
CA ALA A 345 8.04 5.55 5.82
C ALA A 345 8.55 6.45 4.69
N THR A 346 9.15 7.61 5.01
CA THR A 346 9.76 8.49 4.00
C THR A 346 10.98 7.87 3.34
N GLY A 347 11.77 7.07 4.08
CA GLY A 347 12.84 6.26 3.51
C GLY A 347 12.32 5.29 2.45
N VAL A 348 11.24 4.55 2.76
CA VAL A 348 10.58 3.66 1.79
C VAL A 348 10.08 4.41 0.56
N GLN A 349 9.44 5.57 0.76
CA GLN A 349 8.90 6.39 -0.31
C GLN A 349 10.01 6.87 -1.28
N ARG A 350 11.14 7.35 -0.75
CA ARG A 350 12.31 7.75 -1.56
C ARG A 350 12.88 6.57 -2.32
N THR A 351 13.09 5.44 -1.65
CA THR A 351 13.64 4.24 -2.28
C THR A 351 12.69 3.68 -3.34
N ALA A 352 11.37 3.79 -3.16
CA ALA A 352 10.40 3.36 -4.16
C ALA A 352 10.60 4.10 -5.49
N ARG A 353 10.79 5.42 -5.48
CA ARG A 353 11.06 6.21 -6.68
C ARG A 353 12.32 5.72 -7.41
N SER A 354 13.45 5.65 -6.70
CA SER A 354 14.72 5.18 -7.28
C SER A 354 14.64 3.73 -7.79
N TRP A 355 13.89 2.87 -7.11
CA TRP A 355 13.70 1.49 -7.53
C TRP A 355 12.89 1.38 -8.83
N GLY A 356 11.86 2.22 -8.99
CA GLY A 356 11.13 2.35 -10.26
C GLY A 356 12.02 2.82 -11.41
N GLU A 357 12.88 3.81 -11.17
CA GLU A 357 13.85 4.30 -12.17
C GLU A 357 14.80 3.17 -12.62
N ILE A 358 15.27 2.33 -11.69
CA ILE A 358 16.12 1.16 -11.99
C ILE A 358 15.37 0.13 -12.84
N TRP A 359 14.08 -0.09 -12.61
CA TRP A 359 13.29 -1.03 -13.43
C TRP A 359 13.17 -0.54 -14.87
N HIS A 360 12.97 0.77 -15.02
CA HIS A 360 12.58 1.42 -16.27
C HIS A 360 13.72 2.02 -17.08
N THR A 361 14.96 1.86 -16.64
CA THR A 361 16.13 2.38 -17.33
C THR A 361 16.32 1.77 -18.74
N ASP A 362 17.01 2.51 -19.62
CA ASP A 362 17.28 2.15 -21.01
C ASP A 362 18.79 2.22 -21.34
N GLY A 363 19.14 1.94 -22.60
CA GLY A 363 20.51 2.06 -23.11
C GLY A 363 21.59 1.43 -22.23
N ILE A 364 22.61 2.23 -21.88
CA ILE A 364 23.73 1.80 -21.03
C ILE A 364 23.26 1.50 -19.60
N GLY A 365 22.32 2.28 -19.07
CA GLY A 365 21.76 2.07 -17.73
C GLY A 365 21.11 0.68 -17.60
N LYS A 366 20.36 0.26 -18.61
CA LYS A 366 19.82 -1.10 -18.70
C LYS A 366 20.91 -2.18 -18.72
N THR A 367 21.97 -1.97 -19.50
CA THR A 367 23.08 -2.93 -19.60
C THR A 367 23.76 -3.13 -18.25
N LEU A 368 24.01 -2.04 -17.52
CA LEU A 368 24.58 -2.08 -16.18
C LEU A 368 23.63 -2.75 -15.17
N ARG A 369 22.34 -2.38 -15.18
CA ARG A 369 21.32 -2.99 -14.32
C ARG A 369 21.25 -4.50 -14.52
N ASP A 370 21.18 -4.96 -15.77
CA ASP A 370 21.13 -6.38 -16.09
C ASP A 370 22.41 -7.12 -15.63
N HIS A 371 23.59 -6.51 -15.78
CA HIS A 371 24.85 -7.08 -15.28
C HIS A 371 24.86 -7.22 -13.76
N ILE A 372 24.41 -6.19 -13.03
CA ILE A 372 24.30 -6.23 -11.57
C ILE A 372 23.31 -7.32 -11.13
N PHE A 373 22.14 -7.40 -11.78
CA PHE A 373 21.10 -8.36 -11.41
C PHE A 373 21.56 -9.80 -11.63
N THR A 374 22.21 -10.08 -12.75
CA THR A 374 22.68 -11.43 -13.10
C THR A 374 23.85 -11.92 -12.24
N GLY A 375 24.61 -11.01 -11.62
CA GLY A 375 25.75 -11.35 -10.75
C GLY A 375 25.38 -11.63 -9.28
N ARG A 376 24.10 -11.49 -8.90
CA ARG A 376 23.66 -11.59 -7.51
C ARG A 376 23.18 -13.01 -7.16
N ALA A 377 23.49 -13.46 -5.95
CA ALA A 377 22.94 -14.69 -5.38
C ALA A 377 21.47 -14.50 -4.95
N VAL A 378 20.62 -15.49 -5.19
CA VAL A 378 19.18 -15.37 -4.96
C VAL A 378 18.80 -15.28 -3.47
N ASP A 379 19.68 -15.76 -2.60
CA ASP A 379 19.60 -15.75 -1.14
C ASP A 379 20.42 -14.61 -0.49
N ASP A 380 21.01 -13.71 -1.30
CA ASP A 380 21.62 -12.49 -0.78
C ASP A 380 20.51 -11.50 -0.38
N TYR A 381 20.33 -11.31 0.92
CA TYR A 381 19.31 -10.45 1.51
C TYR A 381 19.78 -9.03 1.85
N THR A 382 21.04 -8.69 1.57
CA THR A 382 21.66 -7.41 1.96
C THR A 382 20.85 -6.20 1.50
N HIS A 383 20.24 -6.28 0.32
CA HIS A 383 19.45 -5.19 -0.27
C HIS A 383 18.00 -5.10 0.22
N THR A 384 17.52 -6.10 0.96
CA THR A 384 16.15 -6.16 1.50
C THR A 384 16.11 -6.03 3.03
N ASP A 385 17.25 -6.17 3.69
CA ASP A 385 17.36 -6.13 5.15
C ASP A 385 16.84 -4.84 5.78
N TRP A 386 17.21 -3.69 5.22
CA TRP A 386 16.74 -2.39 5.70
C TRP A 386 15.21 -2.26 5.69
N LEU A 387 14.53 -3.03 4.82
CA LEU A 387 13.08 -3.00 4.65
C LEU A 387 12.35 -4.04 5.50
N TYR A 388 12.93 -5.23 5.66
CA TYR A 388 12.24 -6.40 6.21
C TYR A 388 12.74 -6.88 7.58
N LEU A 389 13.97 -6.54 7.97
CA LEU A 389 14.42 -6.82 9.33
C LEU A 389 13.49 -6.12 10.34
N PRO A 390 13.15 -6.78 11.46
CA PRO A 390 12.47 -6.11 12.55
C PRO A 390 13.27 -4.88 12.98
N SER A 391 12.60 -3.73 13.08
CA SER A 391 13.20 -2.56 13.71
C SER A 391 13.48 -2.88 15.18
N ALA A 392 14.68 -2.54 15.66
CA ALA A 392 14.99 -2.59 17.08
C ALA A 392 14.26 -1.43 17.77
N VAL A 393 13.00 -1.64 18.16
CA VAL A 393 12.17 -0.66 18.87
C VAL A 393 12.22 -0.91 20.37
#